data_AF-A0A3P1SZC9-F1
#
_entry.id   AF-A0A3P1SZC9-F1
#
_cell.length_a   1.000
_cell.length_b   1.000
_cell.length_c   1.000
_cell.angle_alpha   90.00
_cell.angle_beta   90.00
_cell.angle_gamma   90.00
#
_symmetry.space_group_name_H-M   'P 1'
#
loop_
_entity.id
_entity.type
_entity.pdbx_description
1 polymer ?
#
loop_
_entity_poly.entity_id
_entity_poly.type
_entity_poly.pdbx_seq_one_letter_code
_entity_poly.pdbx_strand_id
1 'polypeptide(L)' 'MMLFSSHLNNPPGNRFANITFIQLPPHCPDHNPIEHVWSEAKHHISNHQRPHFNDTREAFEAYIQQKKFPYRL' A
#
# COMPACT_ATOMS: atom_id res chain seq x y z
N MET A 1 28.26 -0.38 -12.86
CA MET A 1 27.17 0.08 -13.74
C MET A 1 26.53 -1.16 -14.35
N MET A 2 25.37 -1.59 -13.85
CA MET A 2 24.66 -2.76 -14.41
C MET A 2 23.48 -2.26 -15.23
N LEU A 3 23.52 -2.54 -16.54
CA LEU A 3 22.49 -2.22 -17.51
C LEU A 3 21.42 -3.31 -17.47
N PHE A 4 20.20 -3.00 -17.04
CA PHE A 4 19.05 -3.87 -17.24
C PHE A 4 18.50 -3.63 -18.64
N SER A 5 18.88 -4.49 -19.59
CA SER A 5 18.17 -4.62 -20.86
C SER A 5 17.67 -6.05 -20.97
N SER A 6 16.37 -6.23 -20.81
CA SER A 6 15.68 -7.43 -21.24
C SER A 6 14.44 -7.01 -22.04
N HIS A 7 14.64 -6.94 -23.35
CA HIS A 7 13.58 -6.98 -24.32
C HIS A 7 12.89 -8.35 -24.20
N LEU A 8 11.82 -8.42 -23.40
CA LEU A 8 11.11 -9.67 -23.14
C LEU A 8 10.08 -9.92 -24.25
N ASN A 9 10.44 -10.79 -25.19
CA ASN A 9 9.46 -11.64 -25.86
C ASN A 9 8.78 -12.50 -24.80
N ASN A 10 7.57 -12.14 -24.39
CA ASN A 10 6.81 -12.92 -23.42
C ASN A 10 6.18 -14.15 -24.10
N PRO A 11 6.58 -15.39 -23.74
CA PRO A 11 5.86 -16.57 -24.21
C PRO A 11 4.44 -16.57 -23.64
N PRO A 12 3.42 -17.03 -24.42
CA PRO A 12 2.06 -17.16 -23.93
C PRO A 12 2.05 -18.16 -22.76
N GLY A 13 1.83 -17.66 -21.54
CA GLY A 13 1.76 -18.50 -20.34
C GLY A 13 2.33 -17.87 -19.06
N ASN A 14 3.16 -16.82 -19.14
CA ASN A 14 3.65 -16.16 -17.92
C ASN A 14 2.72 -15.02 -17.47
N ARG A 15 1.78 -15.35 -16.57
CA ARG A 15 0.79 -14.42 -15.99
C ARG A 15 1.39 -13.22 -15.23
N PHE A 16 2.69 -13.24 -14.93
CA PHE A 16 3.36 -12.21 -14.13
C PHE A 16 4.38 -11.40 -14.91
N ALA A 17 4.50 -11.60 -16.22
CA ALA A 17 5.57 -10.98 -16.98
C ALA A 17 5.48 -9.43 -17.06
N ASN A 18 4.33 -8.86 -16.71
CA ASN A 18 4.11 -7.41 -16.62
C ASN A 18 4.13 -6.89 -15.18
N ILE A 19 4.46 -7.72 -14.18
CA ILE A 19 4.60 -7.29 -12.78
C ILE A 19 6.07 -7.00 -12.50
N THR A 20 6.36 -5.75 -12.13
CA THR A 20 7.68 -5.34 -11.65
C THR A 20 7.65 -5.19 -10.13
N PHE A 21 8.64 -5.77 -9.46
CA PHE A 21 8.80 -5.60 -8.02
C PHE A 21 9.54 -4.28 -7.71
N ILE A 22 9.10 -3.60 -6.65
CA ILE A 22 9.80 -2.46 -6.08
C ILE A 22 10.80 -3.01 -5.06
N GLN A 23 12.07 -2.63 -5.18
CA GLN A 23 13.09 -2.98 -4.19
C GLN A 23 12.93 -2.07 -2.96
N LEU A 24 12.50 -2.65 -1.84
CA LEU A 24 12.37 -1.95 -0.56
C LEU A 24 13.53 -2.35 0.37
N PRO A 25 14.31 -1.39 0.91
CA PRO A 25 15.36 -1.70 1.89
C PRO A 25 14.78 -2.34 3.16
N PRO A 26 15.52 -3.24 3.83
CA PRO A 26 15.09 -3.80 5.10
C PRO A 26 14.94 -2.69 6.16
N HIS A 27 13.95 -2.84 7.04
CA HIS A 27 13.66 -1.92 8.14
C HIS A 27 13.41 -0.46 7.72
N CYS A 28 12.91 -0.23 6.51
CA CYS A 28 12.62 1.11 6.02
C CYS A 28 11.11 1.33 5.78
N PRO A 29 10.30 1.40 6.85
CA PRO A 29 8.86 1.60 6.74
C PRO A 29 8.53 2.94 6.07
N ASP A 30 9.39 3.95 6.21
CA ASP A 30 9.21 5.27 5.59
C ASP A 30 9.23 5.21 4.05
N HIS A 31 9.89 4.20 3.46
CA HIS A 31 9.89 3.95 2.02
C HIS A 31 8.68 3.11 1.55
N ASN A 32 7.87 2.61 2.47
CA ASN A 32 6.68 1.81 2.15
C ASN A 32 5.42 2.70 2.21
N PRO A 33 4.82 3.08 1.07
CA PRO A 33 3.70 4.02 1.02
C PRO A 33 2.50 3.61 1.89
N ILE A 34 2.29 2.31 2.09
CA ILE A 34 1.15 1.80 2.87
C ILE A 34 1.25 2.20 4.35
N GLU A 35 2.46 2.38 4.88
CA GLU A 35 2.67 2.76 6.27
C GLU A 35 2.09 4.16 6.57
N HIS A 36 2.16 5.08 5.60
CA HIS A 36 1.54 6.39 5.71
C HIS A 36 0.01 6.30 5.80
N VAL A 37 -0.60 5.46 4.94
CA VAL A 37 -2.05 5.19 4.97
C VAL A 37 -2.47 4.62 6.32
N TRP A 38 -1.74 3.62 6.83
CA TRP A 38 -2.02 3.02 8.14
C TRP A 38 -1.89 4.03 9.28
N SER A 39 -0.85 4.86 9.26
CA SER A 39 -0.63 5.88 10.29
C SER A 39 -1.79 6.88 10.34
N GLU A 40 -2.21 7.41 9.19
CA GLU A 40 -3.32 8.35 9.11
C GLU A 40 -4.65 7.72 9.52
N ALA A 41 -4.93 6.51 9.06
CA ALA A 41 -6.18 5.83 9.38
C ALA A 41 -6.27 5.51 10.88
N LYS A 42 -5.19 5.00 11.47
CA LYS A 42 -5.10 4.78 12.92
C LYS A 42 -5.31 6.09 13.68
N HIS A 43 -4.65 7.18 13.27
CA HIS A 43 -4.82 8.47 13.94
C HIS A 43 -6.29 8.94 13.91
N HIS A 44 -6.96 8.78 12.77
CA HIS A 44 -8.36 9.19 12.62
C HIS A 44 -9.35 8.37 13.45
N ILE A 45 -9.21 7.04 13.47
CA ILE A 45 -10.15 6.17 14.20
C ILE A 45 -9.77 5.96 15.65
N SER A 46 -8.54 6.28 16.04
CA SER A 46 -8.08 6.15 17.43
C SER A 46 -8.93 6.97 18.37
N ASN A 47 -9.01 6.55 19.63
CA ASN A 47 -9.73 7.24 20.70
C ASN A 47 -11.26 7.33 20.54
N HIS A 48 -11.82 6.76 19.47
CA HIS A 48 -13.26 6.55 19.34
C HIS A 48 -13.63 5.11 19.68
N GLN A 49 -14.02 4.87 20.94
CA GLN A 49 -14.58 3.58 21.33
C GLN A 49 -15.96 3.39 20.69
N ARG A 50 -16.22 2.17 20.20
CA ARG A 50 -17.48 1.80 19.59
C ARG A 50 -18.01 0.52 20.23
N PRO A 51 -19.34 0.34 20.30
CA PRO A 51 -19.94 -0.81 20.96
C PRO A 51 -19.52 -2.15 20.33
N HIS A 52 -19.34 -2.17 19.02
CA HIS A 52 -19.02 -3.39 18.28
C HIS A 52 -17.82 -3.22 17.34
N PHE A 53 -17.12 -4.33 17.10
CA PHE A 53 -16.01 -4.37 16.16
C PHE A 53 -16.44 -3.94 14.74
N ASN A 54 -17.64 -4.34 14.31
CA ASN A 54 -18.14 -4.00 12.99
C ASN A 54 -18.26 -2.49 12.79
N ASP A 55 -18.66 -1.74 13.84
CA ASP A 55 -18.72 -0.29 13.78
C ASP A 55 -17.33 0.30 13.56
N THR A 56 -16.29 -0.23 14.21
CA THR A 56 -14.90 0.21 14.03
C THR A 56 -14.41 -0.05 12.60
N ARG A 57 -14.71 -1.25 12.07
CA ARG A 57 -14.39 -1.61 10.68
C ARG A 57 -15.07 -0.67 9.70
N GLU A 58 -16.35 -0.39 9.87
CA GLU A 58 -17.13 0.46 8.96
C GLU A 58 -16.60 1.89 8.89
N ALA A 59 -16.19 2.49 10.01
CA ALA A 59 -15.56 3.81 9.93
C ALA A 59 -14.15 3.80 9.37
N PHE A 60 -13.37 2.75 9.64
CA PHE A 60 -12.09 2.62 8.97
C PHE A 60 -12.30 2.56 7.45
N GLU A 61 -13.22 1.72 6.97
CA GLU A 61 -13.56 1.60 5.56
C GLU A 61 -14.06 2.92 4.97
N ALA A 62 -14.99 3.61 5.66
CA ALA A 62 -15.51 4.90 5.23
C ALA A 62 -14.40 5.96 5.12
N TYR A 63 -13.48 6.02 6.08
CA TYR A 63 -12.36 6.95 6.06
C TYR A 63 -11.39 6.67 4.89
N ILE A 64 -11.00 5.41 4.70
CA ILE A 64 -10.07 5.01 3.64
C ILE A 64 -10.68 5.27 2.25
N GLN A 65 -11.97 4.98 2.05
CA GLN A 65 -12.65 5.16 0.76
C GLN A 65 -12.77 6.63 0.34
N GLN A 66 -12.92 7.55 1.29
CA GLN A 66 -13.13 8.97 1.00
C GLN A 66 -11.82 9.76 0.85
N LYS A 67 -10.70 9.22 1.35
CA LYS A 67 -9.45 9.97 1.45
C LYS A 67 -8.46 9.62 0.34
N LYS A 68 -7.79 10.66 -0.19
CA LYS A 68 -6.59 10.52 -1.00
C LYS A 68 -5.37 10.68 -0.10
N PHE A 69 -4.45 9.73 -0.16
CA PHE A 69 -3.20 9.73 0.60
C PHE A 69 -2.09 10.20 -0.32
N PRO A 70 -1.63 11.47 -0.21
CA PRO A 70 -0.56 11.96 -1.06
C PRO A 70 0.73 11.24 -0.68
N TYR A 71 1.27 10.47 -1.62
CA TYR A 71 2.59 9.88 -1.50
C TYR A 71 3.45 10.38 -2.64
N ARG A 72 4.62 10.92 -2.32
CA ARG A 72 5.63 11.32 -3.31
C ARG A 72 6.80 10.35 -3.18
N LEU A 73 7.12 9.67 -4.27
CA LEU A 73 8.38 8.96 -4.47
C LEU A 73 9.51 9.96 -4.71
#